data_AF-A0A9D0A9U4-F1
#
_entry.id   AF-A0A9D0A9U4-F1
#
_cell.length_a   1.000
_cell.length_b   1.000
_cell.length_c   1.000
_cell.angle_alpha   90.00
_cell.angle_beta   90.00
_cell.angle_gamma   90.00
#
_symmetry.space_group_name_H-M   'P 1'
#
loop_
_entity.id
_entity.type
_entity.pdbx_description
1 polymer ?
#
loop_
_entity_poly.entity_id
_entity_poly.type
_entity_poly.pdbx_seq_one_letter_code
_entity_poly.pdbx_strand_id
1 'polypeptide(L)' 'GLSVLTAWAAGKFGADLIAAFVKKSGIGDKVKHHELIIPGYLATIKGELEEELPDWTITIGPREAGHLPAFLKEWKPAA' A
#
# COMPACT_ATOMS: atom_id res chain seq x y z
N GLY A 1 -4.92 -11.26 -14.41
CA GLY A 1 -5.06 -10.49 -13.16
C GLY A 1 -5.74 -11.35 -12.13
N LEU A 2 -5.23 -11.36 -10.90
CA LEU A 2 -5.80 -12.10 -9.76
C LEU A 2 -6.45 -11.10 -8.80
N SER A 3 -7.42 -11.56 -7.99
CA SER A 3 -7.95 -10.72 -6.89
C SER A 3 -6.87 -10.47 -5.83
N VAL A 4 -7.00 -9.42 -5.03
CA VAL A 4 -6.01 -9.04 -4.00
C VAL A 4 -5.72 -10.20 -3.03
N LEU A 5 -6.77 -10.85 -2.53
CA LEU A 5 -6.62 -11.99 -1.61
C LEU A 5 -6.02 -13.22 -2.31
N THR A 6 -6.40 -13.47 -3.57
CA THR A 6 -5.81 -14.57 -4.36
C THR A 6 -4.34 -14.32 -4.64
N ALA A 7 -3.96 -13.08 -4.95
CA ALA A 7 -2.58 -12.71 -5.23
C ALA A 7 -1.71 -12.79 -3.97
N TRP A 8 -2.23 -12.37 -2.82
CA TRP A 8 -1.57 -12.51 -1.52
C TRP A 8 -1.39 -13.99 -1.14
N ALA A 9 -2.45 -14.79 -1.20
CA ALA A 9 -2.37 -16.22 -0.91
C ALA A 9 -1.44 -16.99 -1.86
N ALA A 10 -1.29 -16.53 -3.11
CA ALA A 10 -0.37 -17.09 -4.08
C ALA A 10 1.08 -16.59 -3.91
N GLY A 11 1.38 -15.75 -2.92
CA GLY A 11 2.69 -15.12 -2.71
C GLY A 11 3.08 -14.12 -3.81
N LYS A 12 2.13 -13.72 -4.66
CA LYS A 12 2.33 -12.76 -5.76
C LYS A 12 2.02 -11.32 -5.36
N PHE A 13 1.62 -11.10 -4.11
CA PHE A 13 1.31 -9.79 -3.54
C PHE A 13 1.91 -9.71 -2.13
N GLY A 14 3.24 -9.63 -2.06
CA GLY A 14 4.03 -9.51 -0.83
C GLY A 14 4.78 -8.18 -0.76
N ALA A 15 5.35 -7.86 0.40
CA ALA A 15 6.03 -6.58 0.64
C ALA A 15 7.20 -6.36 -0.33
N ASP A 16 8.06 -7.35 -0.51
CA ASP A 16 9.21 -7.31 -1.43
C ASP A 16 8.81 -6.96 -2.88
N LEU A 17 7.79 -7.63 -3.41
CA LEU A 17 7.27 -7.37 -4.76
C LEU A 17 6.68 -5.97 -4.91
N ILE A 18 5.95 -5.51 -3.89
CA ILE A 18 5.36 -4.17 -3.87
C ILE A 18 6.47 -3.11 -3.77
N ALA A 19 7.46 -3.31 -2.91
CA ALA A 19 8.59 -2.40 -2.75
C ALA A 19 9.42 -2.28 -4.04
N ALA A 20 9.74 -3.41 -4.66
CA ALA A 20 10.40 -3.44 -5.97
C ALA A 20 9.56 -2.73 -7.04
N PHE A 21 8.23 -2.89 -7.02
CA PHE A 21 7.33 -2.21 -7.94
C PHE A 21 7.29 -0.69 -7.71
N VAL A 22 7.22 -0.22 -6.47
CA VAL A 22 7.22 1.21 -6.11
C VAL A 22 8.51 1.88 -6.57
N LYS A 23 9.66 1.25 -6.31
CA LYS A 23 10.98 1.71 -6.78
C LYS A 23 11.04 1.75 -8.31
N LYS A 24 10.58 0.69 -9.00
CA LYS A 24 10.58 0.60 -10.47
C LYS A 24 9.58 1.54 -11.15
N SER A 25 8.45 1.82 -10.50
CA SER A 25 7.38 2.66 -11.04
C SER A 25 7.76 4.14 -11.03
N GLY A 26 8.84 4.53 -10.33
CA GLY A 26 9.27 5.93 -10.21
C GLY A 26 8.24 6.81 -9.50
N ILE A 27 7.39 6.21 -8.66
CA ILE A 27 6.26 6.93 -8.06
C ILE A 27 6.74 7.98 -7.05
N GLY A 28 7.88 7.75 -6.40
CA GLY A 28 8.49 8.70 -5.46
C GLY A 28 8.89 10.05 -6.04
N ASP A 29 9.05 10.16 -7.37
CA ASP A 29 9.31 11.43 -8.05
C ASP A 29 8.00 12.17 -8.43
N LYS A 30 6.89 11.42 -8.53
CA LYS A 30 5.58 11.95 -8.92
C LYS A 30 4.75 12.43 -7.74
N VAL A 31 4.97 11.86 -6.56
CA VAL A 31 4.25 12.24 -5.34
C VAL A 31 5.18 12.96 -4.37
N LYS A 32 4.71 14.09 -3.84
CA LYS A 32 5.41 14.83 -2.78
C LYS A 32 5.26 14.17 -1.40
N HIS A 33 4.21 13.37 -1.25
CA HIS A 33 3.95 12.55 -0.07
C HIS A 33 4.38 11.12 -0.38
N HIS A 34 5.34 10.59 0.37
CA HIS A 34 5.73 9.18 0.27
C HIS A 34 4.79 8.36 1.17
N GLU A 35 3.53 8.25 0.78
CA GLU A 35 2.53 7.47 1.51
C GLU A 35 1.89 6.41 0.61
N LEU A 36 1.85 5.17 1.10
CA LEU A 36 1.28 4.02 0.40
C LEU A 36 0.11 3.46 1.20
N ILE A 37 -1.08 3.45 0.60
CA ILE A 37 -2.29 2.91 1.25
C ILE A 37 -2.46 1.45 0.86
N ILE A 38 -2.47 0.56 1.84
CA ILE A 38 -2.72 -0.87 1.65
C ILE A 38 -4.15 -1.25 2.05
N PRO A 39 -4.80 -2.21 1.37
CA PRO A 39 -6.10 -2.72 1.77
C PRO A 39 -6.11 -3.23 3.21
N GLY A 40 -7.22 -3.03 3.93
CA GLY A 40 -7.33 -3.45 5.33
C GLY A 40 -7.10 -4.94 5.59
N TYR A 41 -7.32 -5.79 4.57
CA TYR A 41 -7.02 -7.23 4.63
C TYR A 41 -5.53 -7.56 4.65
N LEU A 42 -4.70 -6.61 4.22
CA LEU A 42 -3.26 -6.74 4.09
C LEU A 42 -2.52 -5.99 5.21
N ALA A 43 -3.21 -5.63 6.29
CA ALA A 43 -2.60 -4.96 7.44
C ALA A 43 -1.38 -5.71 8.01
N THR A 44 -1.31 -7.04 7.84
CA THR A 44 -0.20 -7.88 8.29
C THR A 44 1.11 -7.64 7.53
N ILE A 45 1.05 -7.25 6.25
CA ILE A 45 2.25 -6.94 5.45
C ILE A 45 2.74 -5.51 5.66
N LYS A 46 2.05 -4.71 6.49
CA LYS A 46 2.42 -3.32 6.79
C LYS A 46 3.86 -3.23 7.31
N GLY A 47 4.20 -4.03 8.33
CA GLY A 47 5.52 -3.96 8.97
C GLY A 47 6.64 -4.27 7.99
N GLU A 48 6.48 -5.34 7.21
CA GLU A 48 7.47 -5.74 6.20
C GLU A 48 7.60 -4.70 5.07
N LEU A 49 6.50 -4.03 4.70
CA LEU A 49 6.54 -2.90 3.75
C LEU A 49 7.24 -1.66 4.31
N GLU A 50 7.04 -1.34 5.59
CA GLU A 50 7.73 -0.23 6.26
C GLU A 50 9.24 -0.51 6.38
N GLU A 51 9.64 -1.77 6.54
CA GLU A 51 11.05 -2.18 6.54
C GLU A 51 11.69 -2.07 5.15
N GLU A 52 10.97 -2.48 4.10
CA GLU A 52 11.45 -2.45 2.71
C GLU A 52 11.45 -1.05 2.08
N LEU A 53 10.54 -0.19 2.54
CA LEU A 53 10.34 1.18 2.12
C LEU A 53 10.32 2.12 3.34
N PRO A 54 11.46 2.33 4.02
CA PRO A 54 11.51 3.16 5.23
C PRO A 54 11.17 4.63 4.97
N ASP A 55 11.38 5.11 3.73
CA ASP A 55 10.99 6.46 3.31
C ASP A 55 9.48 6.59 3.03
N TRP A 56 8.74 5.47 3.01
CA TRP A 56 7.30 5.46 2.74
C TRP A 56 6.48 5.17 3.99
N THR A 57 5.49 6.02 4.25
CA THR A 57 4.48 5.77 5.28
C THR A 57 3.46 4.78 4.75
N ILE A 58 3.28 3.64 5.44
CA ILE A 58 2.30 2.63 5.04
C ILE A 58 1.03 2.78 5.87
N THR A 59 -0.06 3.18 5.22
CA THR A 59 -1.35 3.43 5.87
C THR A 59 -2.36 2.34 5.52
N ILE A 60 -3.06 1.84 6.53
CA ILE A 60 -4.06 0.78 6.35
C ILE A 60 -5.38 1.44 5.93
N GLY A 61 -5.78 1.19 4.70
CA GLY A 61 -7.05 1.61 4.13
C GLY A 61 -8.22 0.68 4.48
N PRO A 62 -9.42 1.00 3.95
CA PRO A 62 -10.61 0.20 4.21
C PRO A 62 -10.50 -1.21 3.62
N ARG A 63 -11.28 -2.14 4.18
CA ARG A 63 -11.39 -3.52 3.67
C ARG A 63 -12.09 -3.56 2.30
N GLU A 64 -13.08 -2.70 2.10
CA GLU A 64 -13.84 -2.64 0.85
C GLU A 64 -13.59 -1.33 0.13
N ALA A 65 -13.42 -1.40 -1.19
CA ALA A 65 -13.20 -0.23 -2.05
C ALA A 65 -14.37 0.76 -2.00
N GLY A 66 -15.58 0.31 -1.67
CA GLY A 66 -16.76 1.17 -1.51
C GLY A 66 -16.62 2.20 -0.38
N HIS A 67 -15.78 1.93 0.63
CA HIS A 67 -15.50 2.87 1.72
C HIS A 67 -14.31 3.79 1.43
N LEU A 68 -13.62 3.63 0.29
CA LEU A 68 -12.50 4.48 -0.10
C LEU A 68 -12.86 5.97 -0.19
N PRO A 69 -14.03 6.38 -0.73
CA PRO A 69 -14.41 7.79 -0.75
C PRO A 69 -14.60 8.42 0.63
N ALA A 70 -15.02 7.63 1.63
CA ALA A 70 -15.13 8.10 3.01
C ALA A 70 -13.74 8.19 3.65
N PHE A 71 -12.92 7.15 3.47
CA PHE A 71 -11.54 7.13 3.93
C PHE A 71 -10.74 8.32 3.39
N LEU A 72 -10.81 8.60 2.07
CA LEU A 72 -10.09 9.70 1.45
C LEU A 72 -10.54 11.10 1.92
N LYS A 73 -11.76 11.24 2.47
CA LYS A 73 -12.21 12.50 3.07
C LYS A 73 -11.57 12.77 4.43
N GLU A 74 -11.30 11.71 5.19
CA GLU A 74 -10.65 11.80 6.50
C GLU A 74 -9.14 11.68 6.41
N TRP A 75 -8.64 10.99 5.38
CA TRP A 75 -7.23 10.80 5.10
C TRP A 75 -6.57 12.15 4.84
N LYS A 76 -5.51 12.40 5.61
CA LYS A 76 -4.59 13.52 5.41
C LYS A 76 -3.24 12.91 5.11
N PRO A 77 -2.55 13.37 4.05
CA PRO A 77 -1.21 12.91 3.76
C PRO A 77 -0.33 13.21 4.98
N ALA A 78 0.43 12.21 5.44
CA ALA A 78 1.54 12.46 6.36
C ALA A 78 2.48 13.47 5.68
N ALA A 79 2.62 14.64 6.29
CA ALA A 79 3.30 15.81 5.73
C ALA A 79 4.80 15.58 5.56
#